data_AF-A0A8T3WF72-F1
#
_entry.id   AF-A0A8T3WF72-F1
#
_cell.length_a   1.000
_cell.length_b   1.000
_cell.length_c   1.000
_cell.angle_alpha   90.00
_cell.angle_beta   90.00
_cell.angle_gamma   90.00
#
_symmetry.space_group_name_H-M   'P 1'
#
loop_
_entity.id
_entity.type
_entity.pdbx_description
1 polymer ?
#
loop_
_entity_poly.entity_id
_entity_poly.type
_entity_poly.pdbx_seq_one_letter_code
_entity_poly.pdbx_strand_id
1 'polypeptide(L)'
;MGSVKTIKGVDEETWSEFKSLAAKDKVNMGSLFEKMVVEYKKKSNEFWDDVLKGPKIITDGEAKAMGEAVKKIRKEHGFRSIR
;
A
#
# COMPACT_ATOMS: atom_id res chain seq x y z
N MET A 1 -34.75 10.08 14.22
CA MET A 1 -34.03 8.88 13.72
C MET A 1 -32.64 9.33 13.29
N GLY A 2 -31.58 8.79 13.89
CA GLY A 2 -30.20 9.18 13.56
C GLY A 2 -29.80 8.70 12.17
N SER A 3 -29.06 9.51 11.41
CA SER A 3 -28.58 9.13 10.08
C SER A 3 -27.66 7.92 10.18
N VAL A 4 -27.97 6.87 9.43
CA VAL A 4 -27.07 5.72 9.27
C VAL A 4 -25.87 6.21 8.46
N LYS A 5 -24.71 6.34 9.10
CA LYS A 5 -23.46 6.69 8.44
C LYS A 5 -22.97 5.46 7.65
N THR A 6 -23.15 5.49 6.34
CA THR A 6 -22.58 4.49 5.42
C THR A 6 -21.23 4.94 4.88
N ILE A 7 -20.42 3.99 4.42
CA ILE A 7 -19.18 4.30 3.69
C ILE A 7 -19.57 4.80 2.31
N LYS A 8 -19.06 5.97 1.92
CA LYS A 8 -19.38 6.61 0.63
C LYS A 8 -18.82 5.77 -0.52
N GLY A 9 -19.66 5.48 -1.53
CA GLY A 9 -19.24 4.77 -2.75
C GLY A 9 -19.23 3.25 -2.63
N VAL A 10 -19.85 2.68 -1.61
CA VAL A 10 -20.05 1.24 -1.45
C VAL A 10 -21.47 0.90 -1.90
N ASP A 11 -21.61 -0.08 -2.79
CA ASP A 11 -22.92 -0.59 -3.20
C ASP A 11 -23.61 -1.38 -2.08
N GLU A 12 -24.91 -1.63 -2.24
CA GLU A 12 -25.71 -2.30 -1.21
C GLU A 12 -25.29 -3.74 -0.96
N GLU A 13 -24.83 -4.44 -2.00
CA GLU A 13 -24.36 -5.83 -1.93
C GLU A 13 -23.12 -5.92 -1.03
N THR A 14 -22.09 -5.14 -1.35
CA THR A 14 -20.85 -5.03 -0.56
C THR A 14 -21.14 -4.58 0.87
N TRP A 15 -22.10 -3.66 1.06
CA TRP A 15 -22.49 -3.22 2.40
C TRP A 15 -23.20 -4.33 3.21
N SER A 16 -23.99 -5.17 2.54
CA SER A 16 -24.65 -6.33 3.15
C SER A 16 -23.66 -7.41 3.54
N GLU A 17 -22.69 -7.70 2.67
CA GLU A 17 -21.60 -8.64 2.95
C GLU A 17 -20.76 -8.16 4.14
N PHE A 18 -20.41 -6.88 4.16
CA PHE A 18 -19.64 -6.29 5.25
C PHE A 18 -20.34 -6.42 6.61
N LYS A 19 -21.65 -6.18 6.67
CA LYS A 19 -22.46 -6.40 7.89
C LYS A 19 -22.47 -7.87 8.29
N SER A 20 -22.62 -8.76 7.31
CA SER A 20 -22.68 -10.20 7.54
C SER A 20 -21.36 -10.72 8.13
N LEU A 21 -20.23 -10.21 7.64
CA LEU A 21 -18.90 -10.49 8.19
C LEU A 21 -18.75 -10.00 9.64
N ALA A 22 -19.17 -8.76 9.92
CA ALA A 22 -19.12 -8.22 11.29
C ALA A 22 -19.97 -9.06 12.26
N ALA A 23 -21.16 -9.48 11.82
CA ALA A 23 -22.04 -10.34 12.60
C ALA A 23 -21.43 -11.72 12.86
N LYS A 24 -20.82 -12.34 11.83
CA LYS A 24 -20.14 -13.64 11.94
C LYS A 24 -19.00 -13.61 12.94
N ASP A 25 -18.22 -12.53 12.94
CA ASP A 25 -17.08 -12.34 13.83
C ASP A 25 -17.46 -11.79 15.21
N LYS A 26 -18.76 -11.56 15.47
CA LYS A 26 -19.30 -11.01 16.72
C LYS A 26 -18.65 -9.68 17.13
N VAL A 27 -18.32 -8.85 16.15
CA VAL A 27 -17.74 -7.51 16.35
C VAL A 27 -18.65 -6.45 15.76
N ASN A 28 -18.55 -5.22 16.27
CA ASN A 28 -19.23 -4.11 15.61
C ASN A 28 -18.51 -3.76 14.29
N MET A 29 -19.25 -3.17 13.35
CA MET A 29 -18.72 -2.78 12.04
C MET A 29 -17.49 -1.86 12.11
N GLY A 30 -17.45 -0.94 13.08
CA GLY A 30 -16.32 -0.02 13.24
C GLY A 30 -15.03 -0.75 13.60
N SER A 31 -15.11 -1.67 14.56
CA SER A 31 -13.99 -2.51 14.98
C SER A 31 -13.53 -3.48 13.89
N LEU A 32 -14.46 -4.02 13.08
CA LEU A 32 -14.08 -4.83 11.91
C LEU A 32 -13.31 -3.98 10.89
N PHE A 33 -13.83 -2.79 10.57
CA PHE A 33 -13.18 -1.88 9.63
C PHE A 33 -11.77 -1.49 10.09
N GLU A 34 -11.63 -1.14 11.37
CA GLU A 34 -10.33 -0.80 11.96
C GLU A 34 -9.32 -1.95 11.83
N LYS A 35 -9.74 -3.19 12.12
CA LYS A 35 -8.89 -4.38 11.93
C LYS A 35 -8.47 -4.54 10.48
N MET A 36 -9.41 -4.43 9.53
CA MET A 36 -9.09 -4.54 8.09
C MET A 36 -8.08 -3.48 7.64
N VAL A 37 -8.21 -2.24 8.11
CA VAL A 37 -7.27 -1.15 7.79
C VAL A 37 -5.89 -1.43 8.38
N VAL A 38 -5.82 -1.92 9.63
CA VAL A 38 -4.55 -2.28 10.27
C VAL A 38 -3.87 -3.43 9.52
N GLU A 39 -4.59 -4.47 9.14
CA GLU A 39 -4.05 -5.59 8.36
C GLU A 39 -3.58 -5.15 6.97
N TYR A 40 -4.33 -4.28 6.29
CA TYR A 40 -3.93 -3.71 5.02
C TYR A 40 -2.60 -2.94 5.15
N LYS A 41 -2.46 -2.11 6.19
CA LYS A 41 -1.21 -1.38 6.46
C LYS A 41 -0.03 -2.31 6.75
N LYS A 42 -0.25 -3.39 7.50
CA LYS A 42 0.78 -4.41 7.77
C LYS A 42 1.25 -5.05 6.47
N LYS A 43 0.32 -5.56 5.65
CA LYS A 43 0.65 -6.16 4.34
C LYS A 43 1.35 -5.19 3.39
N SER A 44 0.91 -3.93 3.36
CA SER A 44 1.54 -2.89 2.57
C SER A 44 2.99 -2.62 3.01
N ASN A 45 3.24 -2.62 4.32
CA ASN A 45 4.59 -2.41 4.85
C ASN A 45 5.48 -3.64 4.63
N GLU A 46 4.95 -4.86 4.78
CA GLU A 46 5.65 -6.11 4.49
C GLU A 46 6.14 -6.16 3.04
N PHE A 47 5.31 -5.75 2.08
CA PHE A 47 5.71 -5.67 0.67
C PHE A 47 6.93 -4.75 0.46
N TRP A 48 6.92 -3.54 1.04
CA TRP A 48 8.04 -2.61 0.89
C TRP A 48 9.26 -3.05 1.69
N ASP A 49 9.07 -3.67 2.85
CA ASP A 49 10.15 -4.23 3.63
C ASP A 49 10.86 -5.34 2.88
N ASP A 50 10.15 -6.22 2.17
CA ASP A 50 10.76 -7.27 1.34
C ASP A 50 11.58 -6.69 0.18
N VAL A 51 11.07 -5.63 -0.46
CA VAL A 51 11.78 -4.94 -1.55
C VAL A 51 13.02 -4.19 -1.04
N LEU A 52 12.91 -3.52 0.11
CA LEU A 52 13.96 -2.65 0.65
C LEU A 52 15.01 -3.39 1.48
N LYS A 53 14.63 -4.50 2.13
CA LYS A 53 15.49 -5.32 2.98
C LYS A 53 15.96 -6.61 2.29
N GLY A 54 15.58 -6.80 1.02
CA GLY A 54 16.09 -7.88 0.19
C GLY A 54 17.63 -7.90 0.17
N PRO A 55 18.25 -9.08 0.01
CA PRO A 55 19.71 -9.20 -0.02
C PRO A 55 20.29 -8.28 -1.10
N LYS A 56 21.35 -7.54 -0.76
CA LYS A 56 22.06 -6.70 -1.74
C LYS A 56 22.61 -7.61 -2.85
N ILE A 57 21.98 -7.56 -4.03
CA ILE A 57 22.37 -8.33 -5.20
C ILE A 57 23.58 -7.69 -5.90
N ILE A 58 23.75 -6.37 -5.74
CA ILE A 58 24.82 -5.59 -6.36
C ILE A 58 25.76 -5.02 -5.30
N THR A 59 27.05 -4.95 -5.65
CA THR A 59 28.05 -4.28 -4.84
C THR A 59 27.86 -2.76 -4.89
N ASP A 60 28.40 -2.05 -3.89
CA ASP A 60 28.29 -0.59 -3.85
C ASP A 60 28.99 0.08 -5.06
N GLY A 61 30.01 -0.57 -5.64
CA GLY A 61 30.69 -0.14 -6.87
C GLY A 61 29.80 -0.26 -8.11
N GLU A 62 29.12 -1.39 -8.27
CA GLU A 62 28.15 -1.61 -9.37
C GLU A 62 26.96 -0.68 -9.26
N ALA A 63 26.46 -0.46 -8.04
CA ALA A 63 25.37 0.49 -7.78
C ALA A 63 25.75 1.92 -8.20
N LYS A 64 26.99 2.34 -7.90
CA LYS A 64 27.50 3.66 -8.33
C LYS A 64 27.59 3.77 -9.85
N ALA A 65 28.14 2.76 -10.52
CA ALA A 65 28.26 2.74 -11.98
C ALA A 65 26.89 2.77 -12.67
N MET A 66 25.92 1.98 -12.19
CA MET A 66 24.53 2.05 -12.66
C MET A 66 23.91 3.44 -12.46
N GLY A 67 24.11 4.04 -11.29
CA GLY A 67 23.61 5.38 -10.99
C GLY A 67 24.15 6.45 -11.95
N GLU A 68 25.44 6.39 -12.30
CA GLU A 68 26.06 7.29 -13.26
C GLU A 68 25.53 7.07 -14.69
N ALA A 69 25.38 5.82 -15.12
CA ALA A 69 24.80 5.48 -16.42
C ALA A 69 23.35 5.98 -16.56
N VAL A 70 22.51 5.76 -15.54
CA VAL A 70 21.12 6.23 -15.53
C VAL A 70 21.04 7.76 -15.51
N LYS A 71 21.93 8.44 -14.76
CA LYS A 71 22.00 9.91 -14.78
C LYS A 71 22.35 10.44 -16.18
N LYS A 72 23.26 9.79 -16.89
CA LYS A 72 23.64 10.15 -18.26
C LYS A 72 22.46 9.99 -19.22
N ILE A 73 21.79 8.83 -19.21
CA ILE A 73 20.60 8.56 -20.04
C ILE A 73 19.49 9.57 -19.74
N ARG A 74 19.19 9.82 -18.47
CA ARG A 74 18.15 10.80 -18.09
C ARG A 74 18.46 12.20 -18.61
N LYS A 75 19.73 12.62 -18.58
CA LYS A 75 20.17 13.91 -19.12
C LYS A 75 20.01 13.97 -20.65
N GLU A 76 20.36 12.89 -21.36
CA GLU A 76 20.23 12.79 -22.82
C GLU A 76 18.76 12.84 -23.27
N HIS A 77 17.84 12.24 -22.51
CA HIS A 77 16.41 12.23 -22.80
C HIS A 77 15.61 13.38 -22.16
N GLY A 78 16.27 14.40 -21.60
CA GLY A 78 15.62 15.60 -21.07
C GLY A 78 14.84 15.43 -19.77
N PHE A 79 15.03 14.31 -19.05
CA PHE A 79 14.47 14.14 -17.71
C PHE A 79 15.20 15.07 -16.74
N ARG A 80 14.45 15.85 -15.94
CA ARG A 80 15.02 16.77 -14.94
C ARG A 80 15.94 15.99 -13.99
N SER A 81 17.14 16.53 -13.76
CA SER A 81 18.04 15.99 -12.73
C SER A 81 17.34 16.05 -11.38
N ILE A 82 17.23 14.89 -10.72
CA ILE A 82 16.80 14.83 -9.32
C ILE A 82 17.94 15.43 -8.50
N ARG A 83 17.65 16.54 -7.84
CA ARG A 83 18.56 17.34 -7.02
C ARG A 83 18.87 16.64 -5.71
#